data_AF-A0A836RCY5-F1
#
_entry.id   AF-A0A836RCY5-F1
#
_cell.length_a   1.000
_cell.length_b   1.000
_cell.length_c   1.000
_cell.angle_alpha   90.00
_cell.angle_beta   90.00
_cell.angle_gamma   90.00
#
_symmetry.space_group_name_H-M   'P 1'
#
loop_
_entity.id
_entity.type
_entity.pdbx_description
1 polymer ?
#
loop_
_entity_poly.entity_id
_entity_poly.type
_entity_poly.pdbx_seq_one_letter_code
_entity_poly.pdbx_strand_id
1 'polypeptide(L)'
;PKWHVIDTAIAMQNMVLATTAEDLGICWVGSFKEKEIKKLLNIPDRFKIIALLAIGYPREKLDLMSKVLHFIRRRKKLNEIASLERFGNPFPSKKTP
;
A
#
# COMPACT_ATOMS: atom_id res chain seq x y z
N PRO A 1 -8.36 -19.37 -5.36
CA PRO A 1 -7.09 -19.89 -4.79
C PRO A 1 -6.87 -19.36 -3.37
N LYS A 2 -6.27 -20.12 -2.45
CA LYS A 2 -6.09 -19.70 -1.04
C LYS A 2 -5.38 -18.34 -0.90
N TRP A 3 -4.38 -18.08 -1.75
CA TRP A 3 -3.50 -16.92 -1.67
C TRP A 3 -3.91 -15.74 -2.54
N HIS A 4 -5.09 -15.80 -3.19
CA HIS A 4 -5.48 -14.84 -4.22
C HIS A 4 -5.45 -13.37 -3.75
N VAL A 5 -5.74 -13.10 -2.48
CA VAL A 5 -5.70 -11.73 -1.91
C VAL A 5 -4.27 -11.21 -1.86
N ILE A 6 -3.34 -12.04 -1.41
CA ILE A 6 -1.92 -11.68 -1.27
C ILE A 6 -1.27 -11.58 -2.64
N ASP A 7 -1.54 -12.53 -3.54
CA ASP A 7 -1.03 -12.52 -4.91
C ASP A 7 -1.45 -11.25 -5.65
N THR A 8 -2.73 -10.88 -5.52
CA THR A 8 -3.25 -9.63 -6.10
C THR A 8 -2.59 -8.41 -5.47
N ALA A 9 -2.40 -8.37 -4.15
CA ALA A 9 -1.75 -7.26 -3.48
C ALA A 9 -0.27 -7.08 -3.91
N ILE A 10 0.46 -8.19 -4.11
CA ILE A 10 1.83 -8.17 -4.64
C ILE A 10 1.84 -7.59 -6.06
N ALA A 11 0.94 -8.07 -6.93
CA ALA A 11 0.83 -7.55 -8.29
C ALA A 11 0.50 -6.04 -8.31
N MET A 12 -0.42 -5.60 -7.46
CA MET A 12 -0.78 -4.19 -7.31
C MET A 12 0.41 -3.36 -6.80
N GLN A 13 1.19 -3.86 -5.85
CA GLN A 13 2.39 -3.17 -5.37
C GLN A 13 3.46 -3.03 -6.46
N ASN A 14 3.61 -4.04 -7.33
CA ASN A 14 4.49 -3.93 -8.50
C ASN A 14 3.99 -2.83 -9.46
N MET A 15 2.67 -2.73 -9.70
CA MET A 15 2.09 -1.63 -10.49
C MET A 15 2.36 -0.26 -9.84
N VAL A 16 2.30 -0.16 -8.52
CA VAL A 16 2.64 1.06 -7.77
C VAL A 16 4.09 1.48 -8.03
N LEU A 17 5.03 0.53 -7.93
CA LEU A 17 6.45 0.80 -8.18
C LEU A 17 6.71 1.21 -9.63
N ALA A 18 6.14 0.47 -10.60
CA ALA A 18 6.27 0.77 -12.02
C ALA A 18 5.69 2.15 -12.37
N THR A 19 4.48 2.46 -11.89
CA THR A 19 3.82 3.76 -12.14
C THR A 19 4.63 4.91 -11.55
N THR A 20 5.20 4.72 -10.35
CA THR A 20 6.07 5.73 -9.72
C THR A 20 7.37 5.95 -10.50
N ALA A 21 7.93 4.90 -11.12
CA ALA A 21 9.13 5.01 -11.95
C ALA A 21 8.89 5.79 -13.27
N GLU A 22 7.63 5.86 -13.72
CA GLU A 22 7.19 6.65 -14.87
C GLU A 22 6.79 8.09 -14.49
N ASP A 23 7.21 8.58 -13.31
CA ASP A 23 6.87 9.91 -12.76
C ASP A 23 5.35 10.18 -12.63
N LEU A 24 4.54 9.12 -12.54
CA LEU A 24 3.11 9.20 -12.30
C LEU A 24 2.77 9.02 -10.81
N GLY A 25 1.70 9.68 -10.39
CA GLY A 25 1.10 9.46 -9.07
C GLY A 25 0.17 8.25 -9.10
N ILE A 26 0.18 7.48 -8.02
CA ILE A 26 -0.72 6.35 -7.81
C ILE A 26 -1.25 6.30 -6.38
N CYS A 27 -2.54 6.01 -6.21
CA CYS A 27 -3.19 5.89 -4.91
C CYS A 27 -3.94 4.58 -4.77
N TRP A 28 -3.69 3.87 -3.67
CA TRP A 28 -4.40 2.67 -3.28
C TRP A 28 -5.69 3.02 -2.53
N VAL A 29 -6.83 2.60 -3.06
CA VAL A 29 -8.14 2.83 -2.45
C VAL A 29 -8.71 1.52 -1.93
N GLY A 30 -8.74 1.38 -0.61
CA GLY A 30 -9.32 0.23 0.10
C GLY A 30 -10.72 0.47 0.68
N SER A 31 -11.19 1.72 0.72
CA SER A 31 -12.51 2.08 1.25
C SER A 31 -13.48 2.36 0.10
N PHE A 32 -14.31 1.38 -0.23
CA PHE A 32 -15.34 1.47 -1.27
C PHE A 32 -16.44 0.43 -1.03
N LYS A 33 -17.58 0.59 -1.70
CA LYS A 33 -18.69 -0.38 -1.64
C LYS A 33 -18.55 -1.40 -2.78
N GLU A 34 -18.00 -2.56 -2.47
CA GLU A 34 -17.71 -3.62 -3.46
C GLU A 34 -18.92 -3.98 -4.34
N LYS A 35 -20.13 -4.09 -3.76
CA LYS A 35 -21.35 -4.40 -4.50
C LYS A 35 -21.69 -3.37 -5.58
N GLU A 36 -21.49 -2.08 -5.28
CA GLU A 36 -21.77 -1.00 -6.23
C GLU A 36 -20.77 -1.05 -7.40
N ILE A 37 -19.49 -1.31 -7.12
CA ILE A 37 -18.46 -1.45 -8.16
C ILE A 37 -18.70 -2.70 -9.02
N LYS A 38 -19.06 -3.84 -8.41
CA LYS A 38 -19.40 -5.06 -9.16
C LYS A 38 -20.53 -4.84 -10.14
N LYS A 39 -21.60 -4.16 -9.71
CA LYS A 39 -22.74 -3.79 -10.57
C LYS A 39 -22.30 -2.82 -11.67
N LEU A 40 -21.54 -1.79 -11.33
CA LEU A 40 -21.09 -0.76 -12.27
C LEU A 40 -20.23 -1.35 -13.41
N LEU A 41 -19.35 -2.30 -13.07
CA LEU A 41 -18.37 -2.87 -14.00
C LEU A 41 -18.77 -4.26 -14.53
N ASN A 42 -19.99 -4.73 -14.25
CA ASN A 42 -20.46 -6.08 -14.59
C ASN A 42 -19.51 -7.21 -14.15
N ILE A 43 -18.93 -7.09 -12.95
CA ILE A 43 -18.01 -8.09 -12.40
C ILE A 43 -18.80 -9.25 -11.79
N PRO A 44 -18.56 -10.52 -12.20
CA PRO A 44 -19.23 -11.68 -11.61
C PRO A 44 -18.99 -11.83 -10.11
N ASP A 45 -20.01 -12.30 -9.38
CA ASP A 45 -19.97 -12.40 -7.91
C ASP A 45 -18.83 -13.27 -7.36
N ARG A 46 -18.39 -14.26 -8.15
CA ARG A 46 -17.26 -15.14 -7.81
C ARG A 46 -15.91 -14.42 -7.63
N PHE A 47 -15.76 -13.22 -8.17
CA PHE A 47 -14.54 -12.43 -8.03
C PHE A 47 -14.63 -11.50 -6.82
N LYS A 48 -13.52 -11.33 -6.11
CA LYS A 48 -13.40 -10.36 -5.03
C LYS A 48 -12.63 -9.14 -5.53
N ILE A 49 -13.14 -7.94 -5.28
CA ILE A 49 -12.40 -6.70 -5.55
C ILE A 49 -11.47 -6.43 -4.37
N ILE A 50 -10.16 -6.56 -4.60
CA ILE A 50 -9.15 -6.40 -3.54
C ILE A 50 -8.92 -4.93 -3.21
N ALA A 51 -8.75 -4.09 -4.23
CA ALA A 51 -8.66 -2.64 -4.11
C ALA A 51 -8.74 -1.97 -5.49
N LEU A 52 -8.83 -0.65 -5.50
CA LEU A 52 -8.78 0.18 -6.70
C LEU A 52 -7.46 0.98 -6.71
N LEU A 53 -6.93 1.24 -7.91
CA LEU A 53 -5.76 2.11 -8.12
C LEU A 53 -6.20 3.33 -8.93
N ALA A 54 -5.99 4.52 -8.38
CA ALA A 54 -6.12 5.78 -9.12
C ALA A 54 -4.74 6.20 -9.61
N ILE A 55 -4.59 6.45 -10.91
CA ILE A 55 -3.30 6.77 -11.57
C ILE A 55 -3.46 8.09 -12.35
N GLY A 56 -2.43 8.94 -12.32
CA GLY A 56 -2.40 10.15 -13.15
C GLY A 56 -1.17 11.04 -12.91
N TYR A 57 -1.09 12.13 -13.67
CA TYR A 57 -0.03 13.12 -13.51
C TYR A 57 -0.23 13.93 -12.22
N PRO A 58 0.74 13.97 -11.30
CA PRO A 58 0.64 14.77 -10.08
C PRO A 58 0.54 16.27 -10.42
N ARG A 59 -0.50 16.96 -9.90
CA ARG A 59 -0.71 18.39 -10.15
C ARG A 59 0.24 19.29 -9.34
N GLU A 60 0.55 18.92 -8.10
CA GLU A 60 1.37 19.72 -7.17
C GLU A 60 2.51 18.88 -6.59
N LYS A 61 3.67 19.51 -6.38
CA LYS A 61 4.74 18.94 -5.56
C LYS A 61 4.29 18.98 -4.09
N LEU A 62 4.63 17.95 -3.30
CA LEU A 62 4.28 17.84 -1.88
C LEU A 62 4.33 19.20 -1.17
N ASP A 63 3.17 19.68 -0.73
CA ASP A 63 3.05 20.95 -0.04
C ASP A 63 3.78 20.91 1.31
N LEU A 64 4.06 22.09 1.87
CA LEU A 64 4.75 22.21 3.16
C LEU A 64 4.00 21.45 4.27
N MET A 65 2.66 21.40 4.19
CA MET A 65 1.80 20.70 5.13
C MET A 65 2.02 19.19 5.09
N SER A 66 2.19 18.59 3.91
CA SER A 66 2.47 17.16 3.75
C SER A 66 3.81 16.77 4.38
N LYS A 67 4.82 17.64 4.27
CA LYS A 67 6.12 17.47 4.94
C LYS A 67 6.00 17.54 6.45
N VAL A 68 5.22 18.49 6.97
CA VAL A 68 4.92 18.62 8.40
C VAL A 68 4.15 17.39 8.91
N LEU A 69 3.14 16.93 8.16
CA LEU A 69 2.36 15.76 8.53
C LEU A 69 3.23 14.49 8.58
N HIS A 70 4.17 14.35 7.63
CA HIS A 70 5.16 13.25 7.65
C HIS A 70 6.10 13.33 8.85
N PHE A 71 6.47 14.52 9.30
CA PHE A 71 7.28 14.69 10.50
C PHE A 71 6.52 14.25 11.77
N ILE A 72 5.22 14.56 11.83
CA ILE A 72 4.35 14.21 12.97
C ILE A 72 4.00 12.71 12.96
N ARG A 73 3.69 12.13 11.80
CA ARG A 73 3.46 10.69 11.62
C ARG A 73 4.78 9.93 11.49
N ARG A 74 5.50 9.79 12.61
CA ARG A 74 6.71 8.95 12.64
C ARG A 74 6.38 7.50 12.30
N ARG A 75 7.15 6.94 11.36
CA ARG A 75 7.27 5.49 11.17
C ARG A 75 7.70 4.86 12.49
N LYS A 76 7.05 3.76 12.89
CA LYS A 76 7.51 2.91 14.00
C LYS A 76 8.94 2.44 13.72
N LYS A 77 9.76 2.31 14.76
CA LYS A 77 11.11 1.75 14.63
C LYS A 77 11.02 0.27 14.28
N LEU A 78 12.05 -0.25 13.59
CA LEU A 78 12.07 -1.64 13.13
C LEU A 78 11.91 -2.64 14.29
N ASN A 79 12.55 -2.36 15.43
CA ASN A 79 12.47 -3.20 16.63
C ASN A 79 11.06 -3.23 17.27
N GLU A 80 10.14 -2.34 16.88
CA GLU A 80 8.74 -2.36 17.33
C GLU A 80 7.86 -3.25 16.46
N ILE A 81 8.31 -3.61 15.24
CA ILE A 81 7.49 -4.32 14.25
C ILE A 81 8.14 -5.60 13.71
N ALA A 82 9.41 -5.85 14.04
CA ALA A 82 10.16 -7.03 13.63
C ALA A 82 10.72 -7.75 14.86
N SER A 83 10.73 -9.08 14.81
CA SER A 83 11.33 -9.94 15.82
C SER A 83 12.43 -10.82 15.22
N LEU A 84 13.46 -11.15 16.00
CA LEU A 84 14.57 -12.02 15.60
C LEU A 84 14.40 -13.41 16.21
N GLU A 85 14.45 -14.45 15.39
CA GLU A 85 14.21 -15.88 15.70
C GLU A 85 12.83 -16.24 16.27
N ARG A 86 12.34 -15.50 17.27
CA ARG A 86 11.10 -15.78 18.00
C ARG A 86 10.25 -14.53 18.11
N PHE A 87 8.93 -14.68 17.93
CA PHE A 87 7.98 -13.57 18.11
C PHE A 87 8.12 -12.96 19.52
N GLY A 88 8.20 -11.63 19.57
CA GLY A 88 8.37 -10.88 20.82
C GLY A 88 9.84 -10.64 21.20
N ASN A 89 10.82 -11.31 20.58
CA ASN A 89 12.24 -10.97 20.73
C ASN A 89 12.59 -9.83 19.75
N PRO A 90 12.77 -8.57 20.20
CA PRO A 90 12.86 -7.43 19.29
C PRO A 90 14.04 -7.51 18.33
N PHE A 91 13.83 -7.17 17.06
CA PHE A 91 14.91 -7.11 16.09
C PHE A 91 15.96 -6.05 16.49
N PRO A 92 17.27 -6.30 16.37
CA PRO A 92 18.30 -5.35 16.78
C PRO A 92 18.17 -4.01 16.06
N SER A 93 18.19 -2.91 16.82
CA SER A 93 18.02 -1.56 16.28
C SER A 93 19.30 -0.92 15.74
N LYS A 94 20.45 -1.60 15.86
CA LYS A 94 21.76 -1.12 15.40
C LYS A 94 22.19 -1.86 14.13
N LYS A 95 22.76 -1.11 13.17
CA LYS A 95 23.74 -1.68 12.24
C LYS A 95 24.88 -2.19 13.11
N THR A 96 25.05 -3.51 13.18
CA THR A 96 26.34 -4.09 13.53
C THR A 96 27.41 -3.42 12.64
N PRO A 97 28.56 -2.99 13.18
CA PRO A 97 29.65 -2.49 12.35
C PRO A 97 30.03 -3.49 11.25
#